data_AF-N4XA72-F1
#
_entry.id   AF-N4XA72-F1
#
_cell.length_a   1.000
_cell.length_b   1.000
_cell.length_c   1.000
_cell.angle_alpha   90.00
_cell.angle_beta   90.00
_cell.angle_gamma   90.00
#
_symmetry.space_group_name_H-M   'P 1'
#
loop_
_entity.id
_entity.type
_entity.pdbx_description
1 polymer ?
#
loop_
_entity_poly.entity_id
_entity_poly.type
_entity_poly.pdbx_seq_one_letter_code
_entity_poly.pdbx_strand_id
1 'polypeptide(L)'
;MVLESRFQQLTDIEVWEHCIGMNQISDIPDFAREAANHIIVVCLDCEHWSNNTEETTEVGIATFSRQDVASLVDRGDFGDFGEHLLQQVQFYLLRLIETSHLPNQNPLSRGVLGNRFGKGRFVTFAQARQILHDLFVQPIKGVPGSKGNRPIVVLGHDVSHDKNNLKHKAIEFDMDPLGTVVRYIDTQVLAREGKCWNMPRKEQIGLKRLVENLWFEHSDPHTAANDAGRTLICAFQIGLGKHYCRDHPRYRMLEVATDIERYSVANFKSIGGVEEYCWRCGQSGHMKSACTATGLHCDECKSNKCQLEPGEEHISAHCMCVANTNAAQRRERDAQARAQKRKKKKYNSHGSSSSDDHGQPHSGDKDHPPSISPSQVSHSGKPNGQEATHKGHRKQPWNNSWRESPENGSSSRFDKRRGSGGGHSSRDGSDHSS
;
A
#
# COMPACT_ATOMS: atom_id res chain seq x y z
N MET A 1 -13.01 -15.14 15.08
CA MET A 1 -12.67 -15.97 16.26
C MET A 1 -11.81 -17.20 15.94
N VAL A 2 -12.33 -18.34 15.44
CA VAL A 2 -11.46 -19.55 15.28
C VAL A 2 -10.37 -19.37 14.21
N LEU A 3 -10.74 -18.94 13.00
CA LEU A 3 -9.79 -18.72 11.93
C LEU A 3 -8.78 -17.61 12.27
N GLU A 4 -9.27 -16.53 12.87
CA GLU A 4 -8.46 -15.43 13.40
C GLU A 4 -7.44 -15.91 14.44
N SER A 5 -7.87 -16.69 15.45
CA SER A 5 -6.98 -17.25 16.47
C SER A 5 -5.92 -18.16 15.84
N ARG A 6 -6.29 -18.96 14.82
CA ARG A 6 -5.33 -19.78 14.08
C ARG A 6 -4.34 -18.90 13.32
N PHE A 7 -4.80 -17.87 12.61
CA PHE A 7 -3.94 -16.98 11.84
C PHE A 7 -3.02 -16.16 12.73
N GLN A 8 -3.42 -15.80 13.95
CA GLN A 8 -2.57 -15.12 14.93
C GLN A 8 -1.32 -15.93 15.34
N GLN A 9 -1.37 -17.26 15.23
CA GLN A 9 -0.25 -18.15 15.57
C GLN A 9 0.78 -18.29 14.45
N LEU A 10 0.47 -17.78 13.26
CA LEU A 10 1.27 -17.92 12.05
C LEU A 10 2.02 -16.64 11.73
N THR A 11 3.09 -16.79 10.96
CA THR A 11 3.82 -15.67 10.35
C THR A 11 2.96 -14.99 9.28
N ASP A 12 3.32 -13.77 8.92
CA ASP A 12 2.60 -13.04 7.86
C ASP A 12 2.75 -13.77 6.52
N ILE A 13 3.92 -14.32 6.23
CA ILE A 13 4.21 -15.02 4.98
C ILE A 13 3.42 -16.34 4.87
N GLU A 14 3.24 -17.10 5.95
CA GLU A 14 2.41 -18.32 5.94
C GLU A 14 0.94 -18.00 5.66
N VAL A 15 0.40 -16.95 6.28
CA VAL A 15 -0.98 -16.52 6.02
C VAL A 15 -1.11 -15.97 4.60
N TRP A 16 -0.12 -15.22 4.13
CA TRP A 16 -0.11 -14.67 2.77
C TRP A 16 -0.08 -15.77 1.71
N GLU A 17 0.83 -16.75 1.83
CA GLU A 17 0.92 -17.91 0.94
C GLU A 17 -0.40 -18.70 0.89
N HIS A 18 -1.12 -18.78 2.01
CA HIS A 18 -2.47 -19.35 2.03
C HIS A 18 -3.50 -18.54 1.25
N CYS A 19 -3.45 -17.21 1.39
CA CYS A 19 -4.36 -16.30 0.68
C CYS A 19 -4.17 -16.37 -0.84
N ILE A 20 -2.91 -16.50 -1.31
CA ILE A 20 -2.61 -16.61 -2.75
C ILE A 20 -2.70 -18.04 -3.28
N GLY A 21 -3.11 -19.01 -2.45
CA GLY A 21 -3.33 -20.41 -2.86
C GLY A 21 -2.08 -21.30 -2.88
N MET A 22 -0.91 -20.79 -2.52
CA MET A 22 0.36 -21.52 -2.58
C MET A 22 0.48 -22.63 -1.54
N ASN A 23 0.17 -22.33 -0.27
CA ASN A 23 0.28 -23.29 0.82
C ASN A 23 -1.03 -23.35 1.61
N GLN A 24 -1.59 -24.54 1.80
CA GLN A 24 -2.73 -24.69 2.68
C GLN A 24 -2.25 -24.76 4.14
N ILE A 25 -2.75 -23.85 4.98
CA ILE A 25 -2.49 -23.90 6.42
C ILE A 25 -3.06 -25.20 6.99
N SER A 26 -2.20 -25.99 7.63
CA SER A 26 -2.61 -27.19 8.37
C SER A 26 -3.39 -26.83 9.62
N ASP A 27 -4.16 -27.79 10.12
CA ASP A 27 -4.83 -27.70 11.43
C ASP A 27 -5.92 -26.61 11.53
N ILE A 28 -6.45 -26.14 10.39
CA ILE A 28 -7.72 -25.42 10.39
C ILE A 28 -8.82 -26.46 10.69
N PRO A 29 -9.63 -26.27 11.76
CA PRO A 29 -10.72 -27.18 12.06
C PRO A 29 -11.69 -27.32 10.88
N ASP A 30 -12.24 -28.51 10.67
CA ASP A 30 -13.05 -28.80 9.47
C ASP A 30 -14.24 -27.86 9.29
N PHE A 31 -14.88 -27.44 10.40
CA PHE A 31 -15.98 -26.47 10.36
C PHE A 31 -15.55 -25.05 9.92
N ALA A 32 -14.26 -24.72 10.01
CA ALA A 32 -13.69 -23.43 9.62
C ALA A 32 -12.93 -23.50 8.28
N ARG A 33 -12.65 -24.70 7.78
CA ARG A 33 -11.90 -24.94 6.53
C ARG A 33 -12.57 -24.26 5.34
N GLU A 34 -13.89 -24.35 5.28
CA GLU A 34 -14.63 -23.73 4.18
C GLU A 34 -14.56 -22.21 4.24
N ALA A 35 -14.69 -21.59 5.42
CA ALA A 35 -14.52 -20.14 5.54
C ALA A 35 -13.12 -19.68 5.10
N ALA A 36 -12.07 -20.46 5.40
CA ALA A 36 -10.71 -20.19 4.95
C ALA A 36 -10.56 -20.22 3.42
N ASN A 37 -11.37 -21.02 2.71
CA ASN A 37 -11.38 -21.03 1.24
C ASN A 37 -12.01 -19.77 0.62
N HIS A 38 -12.82 -19.02 1.39
CA HIS A 38 -13.55 -17.84 0.93
C HIS A 38 -12.91 -16.51 1.35
N ILE A 39 -11.65 -16.53 1.79
CA ILE A 39 -10.92 -15.32 2.18
C ILE A 39 -10.94 -14.29 1.05
N ILE A 40 -11.08 -13.02 1.44
CA ILE A 40 -10.82 -11.87 0.59
C ILE A 40 -9.61 -11.13 1.15
N VAL A 41 -8.68 -10.79 0.26
CA VAL A 41 -7.62 -9.86 0.59
C VAL A 41 -8.06 -8.46 0.22
N VAL A 42 -7.90 -7.51 1.13
CA VAL A 42 -8.07 -6.07 0.87
C VAL A 42 -6.79 -5.35 1.22
N CYS A 43 -6.03 -4.96 0.20
CA CYS A 43 -4.87 -4.09 0.34
C CYS A 43 -5.32 -2.63 0.35
N LEU A 44 -4.85 -1.85 1.32
CA LEU A 44 -5.23 -0.46 1.52
C LEU A 44 -4.01 0.45 1.55
N ASP A 45 -4.21 1.67 1.09
CA ASP A 45 -3.34 2.82 1.31
C ASP A 45 -4.20 4.10 1.36
N CYS A 46 -3.77 5.11 2.10
CA CYS A 46 -4.49 6.38 2.21
C CYS A 46 -3.57 7.58 2.03
N GLU A 47 -3.92 8.47 1.10
CA GLU A 47 -3.21 9.74 0.91
C GLU A 47 -3.89 10.89 1.66
N HIS A 48 -3.06 11.78 2.21
CA HIS A 48 -3.51 12.93 2.99
C HIS A 48 -2.93 14.22 2.47
N TRP A 49 -3.59 15.33 2.75
CA TRP A 49 -3.05 16.63 2.40
C TRP A 49 -1.82 16.93 3.26
N SER A 50 -0.68 17.22 2.61
CA SER A 50 0.61 17.39 3.29
C SER A 50 0.61 18.53 4.34
N ASN A 51 -0.23 19.54 4.14
CA ASN A 51 -0.38 20.64 5.10
C ASN A 51 -1.22 20.28 6.32
N ASN A 52 -2.16 19.34 6.17
CA ASN A 52 -3.04 18.86 7.23
C ASN A 52 -3.33 17.36 7.03
N THR A 53 -2.62 16.51 7.77
CA THR A 53 -2.78 15.07 7.64
C THR A 53 -4.11 14.56 8.19
N GLU A 54 -4.96 15.39 8.80
CA GLU A 54 -6.35 14.99 9.16
C GLU A 54 -7.27 14.99 7.94
N GLU A 55 -6.87 15.67 6.86
CA GLU A 55 -7.62 15.70 5.60
C GLU A 55 -7.18 14.55 4.71
N THR A 56 -7.90 13.43 4.82
CA THR A 56 -7.75 12.33 3.86
C THR A 56 -8.26 12.80 2.49
N THR A 57 -7.49 12.54 1.45
CA THR A 57 -7.79 12.97 0.08
C THR A 57 -8.10 11.81 -0.83
N GLU A 58 -7.46 10.66 -0.63
CA GLU A 58 -7.65 9.46 -1.45
C GLU A 58 -7.61 8.19 -0.60
N VAL A 59 -8.31 7.16 -1.07
CA VAL A 59 -8.18 5.78 -0.59
C VAL A 59 -7.85 4.89 -1.79
N GLY A 60 -6.75 4.17 -1.68
CA GLY A 60 -6.30 3.17 -2.62
C GLY A 60 -6.73 1.79 -2.15
N ILE A 61 -7.27 0.99 -3.05
CA ILE A 61 -7.75 -0.35 -2.74
C ILE A 61 -7.27 -1.30 -3.83
N ALA A 62 -6.67 -2.43 -3.44
CA ALA A 62 -6.45 -3.56 -4.31
C ALA A 62 -7.01 -4.82 -3.65
N THR A 63 -7.89 -5.57 -4.32
CA THR A 63 -8.61 -6.68 -3.69
C THR A 63 -8.80 -7.86 -4.63
N PHE A 64 -8.74 -9.07 -4.08
CA PHE A 64 -9.05 -10.31 -4.77
C PHE A 64 -9.62 -11.35 -3.79
N SER A 65 -10.34 -12.32 -4.34
CA SER A 65 -10.83 -13.49 -3.62
C SER A 65 -9.82 -14.63 -3.75
N ARG A 66 -9.55 -15.34 -2.65
CA ARG A 66 -8.70 -16.55 -2.68
C ARG A 66 -9.18 -17.55 -3.74
N GLN A 67 -10.49 -17.69 -3.94
CA GLN A 67 -11.04 -18.65 -4.90
C GLN A 67 -10.63 -18.35 -6.34
N ASP A 68 -10.48 -17.06 -6.68
CA ASP A 68 -10.16 -16.62 -8.05
C ASP A 68 -8.72 -17.04 -8.39
N VAL A 69 -7.79 -16.87 -7.44
CA VAL A 69 -6.38 -17.23 -7.61
C VAL A 69 -6.09 -18.71 -7.36
N ALA A 70 -6.77 -19.36 -6.41
CA ALA A 70 -6.54 -20.77 -6.09
C ALA A 70 -6.79 -21.67 -7.32
N SER A 71 -7.81 -21.36 -8.11
CA SER A 71 -8.11 -22.12 -9.33
C SER A 71 -6.99 -22.08 -10.38
N LEU A 72 -6.21 -20.98 -10.42
CA LEU A 72 -5.06 -20.83 -11.31
C LEU A 72 -3.85 -21.58 -10.75
N VAL A 73 -3.62 -21.49 -9.44
CA VAL A 73 -2.56 -22.24 -8.75
C VAL A 73 -2.74 -23.74 -8.93
N ASP A 74 -3.96 -24.26 -8.74
CA ASP A 74 -4.29 -25.68 -8.92
C ASP A 74 -3.98 -26.19 -10.34
N ARG A 75 -4.08 -25.30 -11.35
CA ARG A 75 -3.76 -25.61 -12.75
C ARG A 75 -2.30 -25.35 -13.12
N GLY A 76 -1.49 -24.81 -12.22
CA GLY A 76 -0.12 -24.37 -12.53
C GLY A 76 -0.07 -23.15 -13.48
N ASP A 77 -1.14 -22.36 -13.54
CA ASP A 77 -1.29 -21.26 -14.49
C ASP A 77 -0.95 -19.91 -13.86
N PHE A 78 0.34 -19.68 -13.61
CA PHE A 78 0.82 -18.49 -12.91
C PHE A 78 1.08 -17.30 -13.85
N GLY A 79 1.47 -17.55 -15.10
CA GLY A 79 2.14 -16.55 -15.93
C GLY A 79 3.53 -16.17 -15.39
N ASP A 80 4.26 -15.31 -16.10
CA ASP A 80 5.58 -14.86 -15.64
C ASP A 80 5.42 -14.02 -14.38
N PHE A 81 6.22 -14.28 -13.34
CA PHE A 81 6.12 -13.59 -12.05
C PHE A 81 4.72 -13.59 -11.41
N GLY A 82 3.85 -14.57 -11.73
CA GLY A 82 2.49 -14.61 -11.18
C GLY A 82 1.51 -13.64 -11.86
N GLU A 83 1.81 -13.20 -13.08
CA GLU A 83 0.97 -12.29 -13.88
C GLU A 83 -0.52 -12.70 -13.89
N HIS A 84 -0.85 -13.96 -14.17
CA HIS A 84 -2.25 -14.40 -14.27
C HIS A 84 -2.98 -14.35 -12.91
N LEU A 85 -2.25 -14.54 -11.80
CA LEU A 85 -2.80 -14.33 -10.46
C LEU A 85 -3.08 -12.85 -10.20
N LEU A 86 -2.13 -11.97 -10.55
CA LEU A 86 -2.26 -10.53 -10.41
C LEU A 86 -3.38 -9.95 -11.29
N GLN A 87 -3.67 -10.56 -12.43
CA GLN A 87 -4.82 -10.19 -13.28
C GLN A 87 -6.18 -10.47 -12.62
N GLN A 88 -6.26 -11.29 -11.57
CA GLN A 88 -7.49 -11.49 -10.79
C GLN A 88 -7.77 -10.33 -9.81
N VAL A 89 -6.81 -9.43 -9.61
CA VAL A 89 -6.93 -8.32 -8.68
C VAL A 89 -7.75 -7.19 -9.28
N GLN A 90 -8.68 -6.66 -8.49
CA GLN A 90 -9.39 -5.42 -8.79
C GLN A 90 -8.74 -4.25 -8.05
N PHE A 91 -8.53 -3.14 -8.75
CA PHE A 91 -7.89 -1.93 -8.22
C PHE A 91 -8.84 -0.74 -8.29
N TYR A 92 -8.88 0.04 -7.21
CA TYR A 92 -9.74 1.20 -7.08
C TYR A 92 -8.99 2.37 -6.47
N LEU A 93 -9.17 3.56 -7.07
CA LEU A 93 -8.80 4.83 -6.47
C LEU A 93 -10.07 5.59 -6.15
N LEU A 94 -10.31 5.84 -4.85
CA LEU A 94 -11.39 6.68 -4.37
C LEU A 94 -10.85 8.07 -4.04
N ARG A 95 -11.09 9.06 -4.91
CA ARG A 95 -10.78 10.47 -4.62
C ARG A 95 -11.96 11.09 -3.87
N LEU A 96 -11.70 11.69 -2.73
CA LEU A 96 -12.77 12.18 -1.86
C LEU A 96 -13.24 13.56 -2.31
N ILE A 97 -14.54 13.73 -2.50
CA ILE A 97 -15.15 14.95 -3.05
C ILE A 97 -14.90 16.14 -2.15
N GLU A 98 -15.15 15.99 -0.86
CA GLU A 98 -15.06 17.03 0.17
C GLU A 98 -13.65 17.65 0.20
N THR A 99 -12.62 16.83 0.06
CA THR A 99 -11.20 17.22 0.10
C THR A 99 -10.54 17.26 -1.28
N SER A 100 -11.31 17.13 -2.37
CA SER A 100 -10.77 17.04 -3.74
C SER A 100 -10.00 18.29 -4.18
N HIS A 101 -10.35 19.45 -3.63
CA HIS A 101 -9.68 20.74 -3.83
C HIS A 101 -8.28 20.83 -3.20
N LEU A 102 -7.92 19.92 -2.29
CA LEU A 102 -6.63 19.92 -1.62
C LEU A 102 -5.55 19.32 -2.53
N PRO A 103 -4.53 20.10 -2.95
CA PRO A 103 -3.53 19.63 -3.90
C PRO A 103 -2.54 18.68 -3.23
N ASN A 104 -2.05 17.72 -4.01
CA ASN A 104 -0.81 17.06 -3.66
C ASN A 104 0.33 18.08 -3.78
N GLN A 105 1.15 18.23 -2.73
CA GLN A 105 2.26 19.18 -2.75
C GLN A 105 3.46 18.71 -3.57
N ASN A 106 3.47 17.42 -3.96
CA ASN A 106 4.48 16.94 -4.89
C ASN A 106 4.19 17.48 -6.30
N PRO A 107 5.05 18.32 -6.89
CA PRO A 107 4.85 18.87 -8.23
C PRO A 107 4.88 17.80 -9.33
N LEU A 108 5.39 16.60 -9.05
CA LEU A 108 5.39 15.47 -9.96
C LEU A 108 4.09 14.65 -9.89
N SER A 109 3.24 14.90 -8.89
CA SER A 109 1.95 14.22 -8.79
C SER A 109 0.99 14.77 -9.84
N ARG A 110 0.45 13.87 -10.65
CA ARG A 110 -0.63 14.18 -11.60
C ARG A 110 -2.02 14.00 -10.98
N GLY A 111 -2.09 13.82 -9.66
CA GLY A 111 -3.31 13.49 -8.93
C GLY A 111 -4.00 12.25 -9.52
N VAL A 112 -5.34 12.29 -9.58
CA VAL A 112 -6.16 11.21 -10.17
C VAL A 112 -5.74 10.84 -11.60
N LEU A 113 -5.19 11.78 -12.39
CA LEU A 113 -4.72 11.51 -13.75
C LEU A 113 -3.39 10.76 -13.80
N GLY A 114 -2.68 10.67 -12.67
CA GLY A 114 -1.47 9.86 -12.49
C GLY A 114 -1.75 8.43 -12.03
N ASN A 115 -3.01 8.07 -11.83
CA ASN A 115 -3.39 6.72 -11.41
C ASN A 115 -3.06 5.71 -12.53
N ARG A 116 -2.30 4.67 -12.17
CA ARG A 116 -1.85 3.60 -13.08
C ARG A 116 -2.64 2.31 -12.91
N PHE A 117 -3.36 2.15 -11.80
CA PHE A 117 -4.12 0.95 -11.48
C PHE A 117 -5.63 1.20 -11.44
N GLY A 118 -6.38 0.54 -12.32
CA GLY A 118 -7.82 0.78 -12.47
C GLY A 118 -8.11 2.24 -12.88
N LYS A 119 -9.28 2.77 -12.47
CA LYS A 119 -9.65 4.17 -12.72
C LYS A 119 -10.03 4.87 -11.42
N GLY A 120 -9.68 6.15 -11.33
CA GLY A 120 -10.13 7.00 -10.24
C GLY A 120 -11.62 7.30 -10.30
N ARG A 121 -12.27 7.28 -9.14
CA ARG A 121 -13.66 7.69 -8.97
C ARG A 121 -13.74 8.71 -7.85
N PHE A 122 -14.54 9.76 -8.07
CA PHE A 122 -14.87 10.73 -7.05
C PHE A 122 -16.05 10.23 -6.22
N VAL A 123 -15.85 10.18 -4.90
CA VAL A 123 -16.85 9.72 -3.93
C VAL A 123 -16.94 10.70 -2.78
N THR A 124 -18.11 10.83 -2.19
CA THR A 124 -18.25 11.50 -0.87
C THR A 124 -17.65 10.62 0.23
N PHE A 125 -17.39 11.19 1.41
CA PHE A 125 -16.97 10.41 2.58
C PHE A 125 -17.97 9.31 2.93
N ALA A 126 -19.28 9.60 2.85
CA ALA A 126 -20.33 8.63 3.11
C ALA A 126 -20.31 7.48 2.09
N GLN A 127 -20.13 7.77 0.81
CA GLN A 127 -19.99 6.75 -0.22
C GLN A 127 -18.72 5.92 -0.04
N ALA A 128 -17.58 6.56 0.29
CA ALA A 128 -16.34 5.83 0.58
C ALA A 128 -16.52 4.86 1.76
N ARG A 129 -17.17 5.32 2.84
CA ARG A 129 -17.49 4.49 4.01
C ARG A 129 -18.38 3.31 3.65
N GLN A 130 -19.42 3.53 2.83
CA GLN A 130 -20.31 2.46 2.36
C GLN A 130 -19.57 1.45 1.47
N ILE A 131 -18.75 1.92 0.53
CA ILE A 131 -17.94 1.06 -0.34
C ILE A 131 -16.99 0.19 0.48
N LEU A 132 -16.30 0.78 1.46
CA LEU A 132 -15.42 0.04 2.38
C LEU A 132 -16.22 -0.96 3.21
N HIS A 133 -17.39 -0.58 3.72
CA HIS A 133 -18.27 -1.51 4.42
C HIS A 133 -18.64 -2.71 3.54
N ASP A 134 -19.08 -2.48 2.31
CA ASP A 134 -19.50 -3.54 1.39
C ASP A 134 -18.34 -4.46 0.99
N LEU A 135 -17.12 -3.93 0.88
CA LEU A 135 -15.91 -4.73 0.67
C LEU A 135 -15.58 -5.63 1.87
N PHE A 136 -15.82 -5.16 3.10
CA PHE A 136 -15.48 -5.88 4.32
C PHE A 136 -16.62 -6.79 4.83
N VAL A 137 -17.85 -6.59 4.37
CA VAL A 137 -19.05 -7.30 4.83
C VAL A 137 -19.69 -8.02 3.64
N GLN A 138 -19.05 -9.09 3.20
CA GLN A 138 -19.52 -9.90 2.08
C GLN A 138 -20.04 -11.25 2.57
N PRO A 139 -21.31 -11.62 2.38
CA PRO A 139 -21.80 -12.93 2.81
C PRO A 139 -21.16 -14.07 2.00
N ILE A 140 -20.87 -15.21 2.66
CA ILE A 140 -20.54 -16.46 1.95
C ILE A 140 -21.81 -16.96 1.27
N LYS A 141 -21.79 -17.09 -0.06
CA LYS A 141 -22.94 -17.53 -0.87
C LYS A 141 -22.67 -18.90 -1.47
N GLY A 142 -23.73 -19.70 -1.59
CA GLY A 142 -23.70 -20.96 -2.35
C GLY A 142 -23.00 -22.13 -1.65
N VAL A 143 -22.70 -22.02 -0.35
CA VAL A 143 -22.08 -23.12 0.41
C VAL A 143 -23.01 -23.62 1.50
N PRO A 144 -23.52 -24.87 1.40
CA PRO A 144 -24.40 -25.45 2.40
C PRO A 144 -23.75 -25.46 3.79
N GLY A 145 -24.48 -24.96 4.80
CA GLY A 145 -24.01 -24.94 6.19
C GLY A 145 -23.09 -23.77 6.55
N SER A 146 -22.52 -23.05 5.58
CA SER A 146 -21.79 -21.82 5.84
C SER A 146 -22.76 -20.66 6.06
N LYS A 147 -22.73 -20.08 7.26
CA LYS A 147 -23.43 -18.83 7.60
C LYS A 147 -22.40 -17.78 7.96
N GLY A 148 -22.64 -16.54 7.53
CA GLY A 148 -21.81 -15.38 7.90
C GLY A 148 -21.07 -14.76 6.73
N ASN A 149 -20.16 -13.85 7.07
CA ASN A 149 -19.37 -13.10 6.11
C ASN A 149 -18.05 -13.79 5.80
N ARG A 150 -17.53 -13.50 4.61
CA ARG A 150 -16.23 -13.90 4.12
C ARG A 150 -15.14 -13.31 5.03
N PRO A 151 -14.16 -14.12 5.47
CA PRO A 151 -13.04 -13.60 6.25
C PRO A 151 -12.20 -12.62 5.43
N ILE A 152 -11.78 -11.53 6.06
CA ILE A 152 -10.95 -10.50 5.42
C ILE A 152 -9.53 -10.58 5.96
N VAL A 153 -8.55 -10.60 5.06
CA VAL A 153 -7.15 -10.32 5.37
C VAL A 153 -6.82 -8.93 4.84
N VAL A 154 -6.43 -8.03 5.73
CA VAL A 154 -6.05 -6.67 5.36
C VAL A 154 -4.55 -6.63 5.11
N LEU A 155 -4.15 -6.08 3.97
CA LEU A 155 -2.75 -5.90 3.59
C LEU A 155 -2.43 -4.39 3.52
N GLY A 156 -1.22 -4.01 3.90
CA GLY A 156 -0.74 -2.64 3.71
C GLY A 156 0.77 -2.54 3.77
N HIS A 157 1.28 -1.31 3.63
CA HIS A 157 2.68 -0.96 3.84
C HIS A 157 2.76 0.04 5.00
N ASP A 158 2.96 -0.45 6.23
CA ASP A 158 2.53 0.23 7.47
C ASP A 158 1.00 0.21 7.65
N VAL A 159 0.41 -1.00 7.61
CA VAL A 159 -1.06 -1.20 7.65
C VAL A 159 -1.73 -0.58 8.88
N SER A 160 -0.98 -0.47 9.99
CA SER A 160 -1.46 0.18 11.21
C SER A 160 -1.69 1.68 11.01
N HIS A 161 -0.85 2.33 10.19
CA HIS A 161 -1.02 3.73 9.82
C HIS A 161 -2.32 3.94 9.06
N ASP A 162 -2.57 3.18 7.99
CA ASP A 162 -3.77 3.31 7.17
C ASP A 162 -5.05 2.97 7.93
N LYS A 163 -5.01 1.93 8.75
CA LYS A 163 -6.13 1.58 9.64
C LYS A 163 -6.49 2.75 10.56
N ASN A 164 -5.51 3.34 11.22
CA ASN A 164 -5.74 4.49 12.12
C ASN A 164 -6.24 5.71 11.34
N ASN A 165 -5.75 5.92 10.13
CA ASN A 165 -6.18 7.00 9.25
C ASN A 165 -7.65 6.85 8.88
N LEU A 166 -8.08 5.68 8.41
CA LEU A 166 -9.47 5.42 8.07
C LEU A 166 -10.39 5.59 9.28
N LYS A 167 -9.98 5.11 10.45
CA LYS A 167 -10.78 5.14 11.68
C LYS A 167 -10.94 6.52 12.29
N HIS A 168 -9.86 7.30 12.36
CA HIS A 168 -9.81 8.52 13.19
C HIS A 168 -9.84 9.83 12.41
N LYS A 169 -9.92 9.77 11.08
CA LYS A 169 -9.97 10.95 10.21
C LYS A 169 -11.31 11.03 9.48
N ALA A 170 -11.38 11.88 8.46
CA ALA A 170 -12.63 12.31 7.81
C ALA A 170 -13.58 11.19 7.34
N ILE A 171 -13.05 10.02 6.94
CA ILE A 171 -13.89 8.90 6.49
C ILE A 171 -14.58 8.21 7.67
N GLU A 172 -13.93 8.17 8.85
CA GLU A 172 -14.39 7.50 10.08
C GLU A 172 -14.87 6.05 9.86
N PHE A 173 -14.10 5.28 9.10
CA PHE A 173 -14.36 3.87 8.87
C PHE A 173 -13.51 3.02 9.82
N ASP A 174 -14.15 2.39 10.79
CA ASP A 174 -13.53 1.41 11.67
C ASP A 174 -13.87 -0.01 11.21
N MET A 175 -12.85 -0.75 10.77
CA MET A 175 -13.00 -2.13 10.32
C MET A 175 -13.05 -3.15 11.46
N ASP A 176 -12.57 -2.79 12.68
CA ASP A 176 -12.52 -3.73 13.81
C ASP A 176 -13.92 -4.19 14.27
N PRO A 177 -14.91 -3.29 14.47
CA PRO A 177 -16.23 -3.68 14.95
C PRO A 177 -17.03 -4.54 13.96
N LEU A 178 -16.60 -4.63 12.69
CA LEU A 178 -17.26 -5.47 11.68
C LEU A 178 -17.09 -6.96 11.96
N GLY A 179 -16.04 -7.35 12.68
CA GLY A 179 -15.78 -8.75 13.07
C GLY A 179 -15.45 -9.69 11.90
N THR A 180 -15.16 -9.16 10.70
CA THR A 180 -14.82 -9.93 9.51
C THR A 180 -13.31 -10.03 9.27
N VAL A 181 -12.52 -9.11 9.81
CA VAL A 181 -11.06 -9.12 9.68
C VAL A 181 -10.46 -10.23 10.55
N VAL A 182 -9.69 -11.12 9.92
CA VAL A 182 -9.04 -12.26 10.60
C VAL A 182 -7.52 -12.14 10.68
N ARG A 183 -6.90 -11.24 9.90
CA ARG A 183 -5.46 -10.94 9.97
C ARG A 183 -5.17 -9.58 9.34
N TYR A 184 -4.18 -8.89 9.91
CA TYR A 184 -3.47 -7.79 9.27
C TYR A 184 -2.10 -8.28 8.85
N ILE A 185 -1.71 -7.98 7.61
CA ILE A 185 -0.41 -8.32 7.04
C ILE A 185 0.29 -7.03 6.65
N ASP A 186 1.56 -6.89 7.04
CA ASP A 186 2.37 -5.74 6.68
C ASP A 186 3.49 -6.14 5.73
N THR A 187 3.57 -5.49 4.57
CA THR A 187 4.62 -5.81 3.58
C THR A 187 6.04 -5.54 4.10
N GLN A 188 6.22 -4.69 5.11
CA GLN A 188 7.53 -4.50 5.76
C GLN A 188 7.93 -5.70 6.61
N VAL A 189 6.94 -6.41 7.19
CA VAL A 189 7.14 -7.69 7.90
C VAL A 189 7.39 -8.79 6.88
N LEU A 190 6.54 -8.89 5.84
CA LEU A 190 6.73 -9.85 4.75
C LEU A 190 8.13 -9.74 4.12
N ALA A 191 8.61 -8.52 3.86
CA ALA A 191 9.93 -8.33 3.26
C ALA A 191 11.06 -8.92 4.10
N ARG A 192 10.92 -8.95 5.43
CA ARG A 192 11.89 -9.57 6.34
C ARG A 192 11.74 -11.09 6.35
N GLU A 193 10.52 -11.59 6.47
CA GLU A 193 10.22 -13.02 6.49
C GLU A 193 10.65 -13.70 5.17
N GLY A 194 10.38 -13.05 4.04
CA GLY A 194 10.83 -13.45 2.71
C GLY A 194 12.29 -13.13 2.39
N LYS A 195 13.06 -12.57 3.34
CA LYS A 195 14.50 -12.24 3.22
C LYS A 195 14.85 -11.26 2.09
N CYS A 196 13.87 -10.48 1.63
CA CYS A 196 14.04 -9.35 0.70
C CYS A 196 14.58 -8.10 1.39
N TRP A 197 14.55 -8.06 2.73
CA TRP A 197 15.04 -6.97 3.56
C TRP A 197 15.72 -7.47 4.85
N ASN A 198 17.05 -7.39 4.88
CA ASN A 198 17.88 -7.96 5.97
C ASN A 198 18.42 -6.90 6.95
N MET A 199 17.90 -5.68 6.94
CA MET A 199 18.32 -4.62 7.87
C MET A 199 17.77 -4.85 9.28
N PRO A 200 18.36 -4.24 10.34
CA PRO A 200 17.88 -4.39 11.72
C PRO A 200 16.38 -4.11 11.89
N ARG A 201 15.72 -4.72 12.89
CA ARG A 201 14.26 -4.60 13.13
C ARG A 201 13.74 -3.17 13.21
N LYS A 202 14.56 -2.25 13.70
CA LYS A 202 14.24 -0.82 13.81
C LYS A 202 14.23 -0.06 12.48
N GLU A 203 14.74 -0.64 11.40
CA GLU A 203 14.84 0.00 10.09
C GLU A 203 13.80 -0.57 9.14
N GLN A 204 12.68 0.13 9.00
CA GLN A 204 11.60 -0.22 8.08
C GLN A 204 12.02 0.09 6.64
N ILE A 205 11.70 -0.81 5.72
CA ILE A 205 11.87 -0.57 4.28
C ILE A 205 10.71 0.30 3.80
N GLY A 206 11.00 1.39 3.10
CA GLY A 206 9.95 2.17 2.43
C GLY A 206 9.52 1.52 1.10
N LEU A 207 8.28 1.78 0.68
CA LEU A 207 7.67 1.13 -0.48
C LEU A 207 8.51 1.27 -1.76
N LYS A 208 9.00 2.48 -2.07
CA LYS A 208 9.90 2.73 -3.21
C LYS A 208 11.07 1.74 -3.25
N ARG A 209 11.76 1.58 -2.12
CA ARG A 209 12.93 0.71 -2.01
C ARG A 209 12.55 -0.76 -2.09
N LEU A 210 11.39 -1.13 -1.57
CA LEU A 210 10.88 -2.50 -1.67
C LEU A 210 10.57 -2.88 -3.13
N VAL A 211 9.92 -1.97 -3.86
CA VAL A 211 9.63 -2.13 -5.30
C VAL A 211 10.92 -2.29 -6.11
N GLU A 212 11.92 -1.44 -5.85
CA GLU A 212 13.24 -1.53 -6.49
C GLU A 212 13.95 -2.86 -6.18
N ASN A 213 13.89 -3.33 -4.93
CA ASN A 213 14.46 -4.62 -4.51
C ASN A 213 13.80 -5.82 -5.20
N LEU A 214 12.58 -5.65 -5.71
CA LEU A 214 11.80 -6.67 -6.40
C LEU A 214 11.80 -6.47 -7.92
N TRP A 215 12.69 -5.62 -8.44
CA TRP A 215 13.00 -5.45 -9.86
C TRP A 215 11.88 -4.84 -10.72
N PHE A 216 11.08 -3.95 -10.14
CA PHE A 216 10.17 -3.08 -10.89
C PHE A 216 10.21 -1.64 -10.39
N GLU A 217 9.38 -0.76 -10.95
CA GLU A 217 9.47 0.68 -10.74
C GLU A 217 8.30 1.24 -9.93
N HIS A 218 8.60 2.19 -9.05
CA HIS A 218 7.60 2.98 -8.35
C HIS A 218 7.31 4.28 -9.12
N SER A 219 6.80 4.14 -10.34
CA SER A 219 6.40 5.24 -11.23
C SER A 219 5.08 5.88 -10.80
N ASP A 220 4.95 7.19 -11.04
CA ASP A 220 3.85 8.03 -10.54
C ASP A 220 3.52 7.74 -9.06
N PRO A 221 4.51 7.82 -8.15
CA PRO A 221 4.22 7.67 -6.72
C PRO A 221 3.22 8.76 -6.32
N HIS A 222 2.44 8.52 -5.27
CA HIS A 222 1.49 9.50 -4.69
C HIS A 222 0.09 9.57 -5.32
N THR A 223 -0.42 8.43 -5.80
CA THR A 223 -1.86 8.17 -5.67
C THR A 223 -2.03 6.96 -4.79
N ALA A 224 -3.04 6.97 -3.94
CA ALA A 224 -3.20 5.90 -2.96
C ALA A 224 -3.35 4.52 -3.63
N ALA A 225 -4.00 4.45 -4.80
CA ALA A 225 -4.16 3.19 -5.52
C ALA A 225 -2.87 2.69 -6.19
N ASN A 226 -1.97 3.60 -6.61
CA ASN A 226 -0.63 3.19 -7.06
C ASN A 226 0.12 2.54 -5.90
N ASP A 227 0.07 3.15 -4.71
CA ASP A 227 0.79 2.65 -3.54
C ASP A 227 0.20 1.32 -3.05
N ALA A 228 -1.13 1.19 -2.99
CA ALA A 228 -1.81 -0.08 -2.72
C ALA A 228 -1.49 -1.16 -3.78
N GLY A 229 -1.50 -0.80 -5.06
CA GLY A 229 -1.20 -1.74 -6.15
C GLY A 229 0.24 -2.24 -6.12
N ARG A 230 1.20 -1.34 -5.89
CA ARG A 230 2.62 -1.68 -5.73
C ARG A 230 2.85 -2.51 -4.47
N THR A 231 2.19 -2.18 -3.37
CA THR A 231 2.22 -2.95 -2.12
C THR A 231 1.76 -4.39 -2.35
N LEU A 232 0.64 -4.58 -3.06
CA LEU A 232 0.11 -5.90 -3.37
C LEU A 232 1.06 -6.69 -4.28
N ILE A 233 1.58 -6.08 -5.34
CA ILE A 233 2.56 -6.73 -6.24
C ILE A 233 3.80 -7.18 -5.43
N CYS A 234 4.31 -6.32 -4.54
CA CYS A 234 5.42 -6.67 -3.65
C CYS A 234 5.08 -7.91 -2.81
N ALA A 235 3.88 -7.95 -2.21
CA ALA A 235 3.43 -9.10 -1.42
C ALA A 235 3.40 -10.39 -2.27
N PHE A 236 2.81 -10.36 -3.47
CA PHE A 236 2.85 -11.49 -4.39
C PHE A 236 4.27 -11.95 -4.69
N GLN A 237 5.18 -11.03 -5.03
CA GLN A 237 6.57 -11.38 -5.33
C GLN A 237 7.32 -11.96 -4.12
N ILE A 238 7.00 -11.51 -2.90
CA ILE A 238 7.57 -12.08 -1.68
C ILE A 238 7.04 -13.49 -1.46
N GLY A 239 5.71 -13.67 -1.51
CA GLY A 239 5.04 -14.97 -1.28
C GLY A 239 5.37 -16.02 -2.34
N LEU A 240 5.58 -15.61 -3.59
CA LEU A 240 6.04 -16.51 -4.65
C LEU A 240 7.49 -16.97 -4.41
N GLY A 241 8.31 -16.25 -3.64
CA GLY A 241 9.64 -16.71 -3.24
C GLY A 241 10.48 -17.20 -4.43
N LYS A 242 10.91 -18.48 -4.40
CA LYS A 242 11.69 -19.11 -5.49
C LYS A 242 10.83 -19.97 -6.43
N HIS A 243 9.56 -19.62 -6.61
CA HIS A 243 8.66 -20.36 -7.49
C HIS A 243 9.13 -20.31 -8.95
N TYR A 244 8.89 -21.38 -9.71
CA TYR A 244 9.44 -21.56 -11.07
C TYR A 244 9.03 -20.44 -12.04
N CYS A 245 7.89 -19.78 -11.81
CA CYS A 245 7.43 -18.66 -12.62
C CYS A 245 8.37 -17.43 -12.54
N ARG A 246 9.35 -17.44 -11.64
CA ARG A 246 10.38 -16.41 -11.46
C ARG A 246 11.77 -16.84 -11.91
N ASP A 247 12.02 -18.12 -12.12
CA ASP A 247 13.36 -18.65 -12.40
C ASP A 247 13.78 -18.45 -13.87
N HIS A 248 12.84 -18.60 -14.81
CA HIS A 248 13.07 -18.46 -16.25
C HIS A 248 11.93 -17.69 -16.94
N PRO A 249 11.65 -16.45 -16.51
CA PRO A 249 10.56 -15.68 -17.09
C PRO A 249 10.93 -15.23 -18.51
N ARG A 250 9.94 -15.16 -19.39
CA ARG A 250 10.09 -14.60 -20.74
C ARG A 250 10.12 -13.08 -20.72
N TYR A 251 9.40 -12.47 -19.79
CA TYR A 251 9.35 -11.03 -19.55
C TYR A 251 10.10 -10.66 -18.27
N ARG A 252 10.53 -9.40 -18.12
CA ARG A 252 11.08 -8.88 -16.85
C ARG A 252 9.94 -8.50 -15.91
N MET A 253 10.22 -8.47 -14.60
CA MET A 253 9.22 -8.07 -13.60
C MET A 253 8.65 -6.66 -13.86
N LEU A 254 9.45 -5.71 -14.36
CA LEU A 254 8.96 -4.39 -14.77
C LEU A 254 7.95 -4.44 -15.92
N GLU A 255 8.15 -5.34 -16.89
CA GLU A 255 7.24 -5.52 -18.02
C GLU A 255 5.92 -6.13 -17.54
N VAL A 256 5.99 -7.17 -16.71
CA VAL A 256 4.81 -7.75 -16.06
C VAL A 256 4.05 -6.72 -15.23
N ALA A 257 4.73 -5.93 -14.38
CA ALA A 257 4.07 -4.90 -13.57
C ALA A 257 3.36 -3.85 -14.44
N THR A 258 4.00 -3.43 -15.54
CA THR A 258 3.41 -2.50 -16.52
C THR A 258 2.20 -3.12 -17.22
N ASP A 259 2.22 -4.42 -17.48
CA ASP A 259 1.11 -5.14 -18.12
C ASP A 259 -0.07 -5.28 -17.16
N ILE A 260 0.17 -5.52 -15.87
CA ILE A 260 -0.87 -5.51 -14.84
C ILE A 260 -1.53 -4.13 -14.71
N GLU A 261 -0.76 -3.04 -14.75
CA GLU A 261 -1.32 -1.68 -14.77
C GLU A 261 -2.29 -1.51 -15.95
N ARG A 262 -1.81 -1.80 -17.17
CA ARG A 262 -2.61 -1.68 -18.40
C ARG A 262 -3.86 -2.56 -18.36
N TYR A 263 -3.70 -3.82 -17.93
CA TYR A 263 -4.78 -4.77 -17.78
C TYR A 263 -5.84 -4.27 -16.79
N SER A 264 -5.42 -3.77 -15.63
CA SER A 264 -6.32 -3.28 -14.58
C SER A 264 -7.15 -2.08 -15.04
N VAL A 265 -6.55 -1.16 -15.81
CA VAL A 265 -7.26 0.00 -16.39
C VAL A 265 -8.26 -0.46 -17.45
N ALA A 266 -7.86 -1.38 -18.33
CA ALA A 266 -8.71 -1.89 -19.41
C ALA A 266 -9.91 -2.69 -18.92
N ASN A 267 -9.74 -3.42 -17.80
CA ASN A 267 -10.78 -4.29 -17.22
C ASN A 267 -11.46 -3.67 -15.99
N PHE A 268 -11.28 -2.37 -15.77
CA PHE A 268 -11.84 -1.68 -14.62
C PHE A 268 -13.37 -1.78 -14.57
N LYS A 269 -13.90 -2.15 -13.40
CA LYS A 269 -15.33 -2.14 -13.08
C LYS A 269 -15.57 -1.17 -11.93
N SER A 270 -16.42 -0.17 -12.11
CA SER A 270 -16.71 0.78 -11.04
C SER A 270 -17.49 0.09 -9.91
N ILE A 271 -17.13 0.41 -8.66
CA ILE A 271 -17.86 0.04 -7.44
C ILE A 271 -18.61 1.24 -6.83
N GLY A 272 -18.71 2.35 -7.56
CA GLY A 272 -19.39 3.56 -7.12
C GLY A 272 -18.72 4.86 -7.56
N GLY A 273 -19.29 5.97 -7.09
CA GLY A 273 -18.81 7.33 -7.37
C GLY A 273 -19.04 7.80 -8.81
N VAL A 274 -18.52 8.97 -9.12
CA VAL A 274 -18.54 9.60 -10.44
C VAL A 274 -17.15 9.65 -11.05
N GLU A 275 -17.05 9.67 -12.38
CA GLU A 275 -15.75 9.68 -13.07
C GLU A 275 -15.01 11.00 -12.91
N GLU A 276 -15.75 12.09 -13.01
CA GLU A 276 -15.22 13.45 -12.99
C GLU A 276 -15.98 14.28 -11.98
N TYR A 277 -15.25 15.11 -11.25
CA TYR A 277 -15.80 16.08 -10.31
C TYR A 277 -14.99 17.37 -10.35
N CYS A 278 -15.70 18.49 -10.50
CA CYS A 278 -15.11 19.80 -10.54
C CYS A 278 -15.20 20.44 -9.16
N TRP A 279 -14.11 20.44 -8.42
CA TRP A 279 -14.04 21.11 -7.11
C TRP A 279 -14.14 22.64 -7.20
N ARG A 280 -14.07 23.22 -8.40
CA ARG A 280 -14.29 24.65 -8.60
C ARG A 280 -15.78 24.99 -8.44
N CYS A 281 -16.66 24.34 -9.20
CA CYS A 281 -18.11 24.62 -9.20
C CYS A 281 -18.95 23.63 -8.39
N GLY A 282 -18.34 22.55 -7.88
CA GLY A 282 -18.99 21.50 -7.10
C GLY A 282 -19.87 20.53 -7.91
N GLN A 283 -19.70 20.48 -9.24
CA GLN A 283 -20.51 19.64 -10.11
C GLN A 283 -19.73 18.44 -10.64
N SER A 284 -20.42 17.33 -10.83
CA SER A 284 -19.89 16.15 -11.52
C SER A 284 -19.93 16.29 -13.04
N GLY A 285 -19.16 15.45 -13.74
CA GLY A 285 -19.19 15.34 -15.21
C GLY A 285 -18.24 16.26 -15.96
N HIS A 286 -17.34 16.95 -15.23
CA HIS A 286 -16.16 17.60 -15.79
C HIS A 286 -15.11 17.83 -14.69
N MET A 287 -13.85 18.02 -15.09
CA MET A 287 -12.75 18.39 -14.20
C MET A 287 -12.58 19.92 -14.11
N LYS A 288 -11.83 20.45 -13.12
CA LYS A 288 -11.55 21.90 -12.98
C LYS A 288 -11.04 22.52 -14.29
N SER A 289 -10.16 21.83 -15.00
CA SER A 289 -9.57 22.31 -16.25
C SER A 289 -10.59 22.52 -17.38
N ALA A 290 -11.74 21.85 -17.32
CA ALA A 290 -12.83 21.98 -18.29
C ALA A 290 -14.00 22.82 -17.76
N CYS A 291 -13.86 23.44 -16.58
CA CYS A 291 -14.94 24.18 -15.93
C CYS A 291 -15.14 25.57 -16.57
N THR A 292 -16.33 25.78 -17.12
CA THR A 292 -16.75 27.03 -17.75
C THR A 292 -17.65 27.90 -16.86
N ALA A 293 -17.93 27.45 -15.62
CA ALA A 293 -18.73 28.22 -14.68
C ALA A 293 -18.06 29.57 -14.35
N THR A 294 -18.88 30.62 -14.25
CA THR A 294 -18.47 31.99 -13.92
C THR A 294 -19.37 32.56 -12.83
N GLY A 295 -18.89 33.58 -12.14
CA GLY A 295 -19.66 34.23 -11.06
C GLY A 295 -19.87 33.32 -9.86
N LEU A 296 -18.92 32.40 -9.61
CA LEU A 296 -19.00 31.50 -8.47
C LEU A 296 -18.80 32.29 -7.17
N HIS A 297 -19.59 31.96 -6.16
CA HIS A 297 -19.56 32.64 -4.86
C HIS A 297 -19.00 31.74 -3.77
N CYS A 298 -18.10 32.30 -2.95
CA CYS A 298 -17.56 31.68 -1.76
C CYS A 298 -17.74 32.61 -0.56
N ASP A 299 -18.68 32.28 0.33
CA ASP A 299 -19.01 33.07 1.52
C ASP A 299 -17.80 33.18 2.46
N GLU A 300 -16.97 32.14 2.49
CA GLU A 300 -15.76 32.07 3.30
C GLU A 300 -14.69 33.04 2.80
N CYS A 301 -14.46 33.11 1.48
CA CYS A 301 -13.53 34.08 0.92
C CYS A 301 -14.00 35.52 1.14
N LYS A 302 -15.31 35.77 1.00
CA LYS A 302 -15.89 37.09 1.28
C LYS A 302 -15.72 37.49 2.74
N SER A 303 -16.02 36.58 3.66
CA SER A 303 -15.93 36.81 5.12
C SER A 303 -14.49 37.00 5.57
N ASN A 304 -13.57 36.18 5.05
CA ASN A 304 -12.15 36.22 5.40
C ASN A 304 -11.33 37.21 4.55
N LYS A 305 -11.98 37.95 3.64
CA LYS A 305 -11.34 38.89 2.69
C LYS A 305 -10.17 38.26 1.92
N CYS A 306 -10.36 37.03 1.47
CA CYS A 306 -9.37 36.35 0.64
C CYS A 306 -9.18 37.09 -0.68
N GLN A 307 -7.92 37.27 -1.08
CA GLN A 307 -7.59 37.73 -2.43
C GLN A 307 -7.63 36.53 -3.36
N LEU A 308 -8.55 36.54 -4.31
CA LEU A 308 -8.65 35.54 -5.36
C LEU A 308 -8.26 36.18 -6.69
N GLU A 309 -7.40 35.51 -7.44
CA GLU A 309 -7.11 35.90 -8.81
C GLU A 309 -8.34 35.67 -9.71
N PRO A 310 -8.55 36.49 -10.76
CA PRO A 310 -9.61 36.25 -11.73
C PRO A 310 -9.55 34.82 -12.29
N GLY A 311 -10.68 34.11 -12.26
CA GLY A 311 -10.78 32.70 -12.71
C GLY A 311 -10.56 31.65 -11.61
N GLU A 312 -10.05 32.04 -10.43
CA GLU A 312 -9.92 31.16 -9.25
C GLU A 312 -11.16 31.21 -8.32
N GLU A 313 -12.27 31.73 -8.83
CA GLU A 313 -13.58 31.67 -8.19
C GLU A 313 -13.96 30.20 -7.95
N HIS A 314 -14.52 29.90 -6.78
CA HIS A 314 -14.90 28.55 -6.36
C HIS A 314 -16.11 28.61 -5.42
N ILE A 315 -16.72 27.46 -5.13
CA ILE A 315 -17.80 27.34 -4.14
C ILE A 315 -17.26 27.24 -2.70
N SER A 316 -18.07 27.65 -1.72
CA SER A 316 -17.69 27.64 -0.28
C SER A 316 -17.17 26.30 0.22
N ALA A 317 -17.74 25.17 -0.24
CA ALA A 317 -17.36 23.82 0.19
C ALA A 317 -15.91 23.44 -0.12
N HIS A 318 -15.24 24.17 -1.02
CA HIS A 318 -13.88 23.87 -1.49
C HIS A 318 -12.94 25.07 -1.27
N CYS A 319 -13.20 25.86 -0.23
CA CYS A 319 -12.42 27.06 0.06
C CYS A 319 -11.01 26.74 0.59
N MET A 320 -10.00 27.04 -0.23
CA MET A 320 -8.58 26.86 0.13
C MET A 320 -8.14 27.78 1.29
N CYS A 321 -8.75 28.95 1.47
CA CYS A 321 -8.45 29.83 2.60
C CYS A 321 -8.79 29.18 3.94
N VAL A 322 -9.97 28.56 4.02
CA VAL A 322 -10.42 27.85 5.22
C VAL A 322 -9.53 26.64 5.45
N ALA A 323 -9.25 25.85 4.41
CA ALA A 323 -8.35 24.71 4.51
C ALA A 323 -6.96 25.10 5.06
N ASN A 324 -6.36 26.17 4.53
CA ASN A 324 -5.06 26.67 5.01
C ASN A 324 -5.11 27.19 6.45
N THR A 325 -6.19 27.88 6.82
CA THR A 325 -6.43 28.32 8.21
C THR A 325 -6.52 27.13 9.15
N ASN A 326 -7.31 26.11 8.80
CA ASN A 326 -7.44 24.87 9.58
C ASN A 326 -6.10 24.15 9.73
N ALA A 327 -5.34 24.05 8.64
CA ALA A 327 -4.00 23.48 8.66
C ALA A 327 -3.04 24.23 9.58
N ALA A 328 -3.07 25.57 9.57
CA ALA A 328 -2.25 26.40 10.46
C ALA A 328 -2.63 26.19 11.93
N GLN A 329 -3.93 26.22 12.24
CA GLN A 329 -4.43 25.99 13.61
C GLN A 329 -4.05 24.59 14.11
N ARG A 330 -4.13 23.57 13.27
CA ARG A 330 -3.67 22.23 13.64
C ARG A 330 -2.18 22.19 13.95
N ARG A 331 -1.34 22.77 13.09
CA ARG A 331 0.12 22.81 13.31
C ARG A 331 0.48 23.50 14.64
N GLU A 332 -0.24 24.55 14.99
CA GLU A 332 -0.15 25.25 16.27
C GLU A 332 -0.48 24.29 17.44
N ARG A 333 -1.63 23.60 17.39
CA ARG A 333 -2.03 22.60 18.41
C ARG A 333 -0.98 21.48 18.56
N ASP A 334 -0.48 20.95 17.45
CA ASP A 334 0.55 19.90 17.46
C ASP A 334 1.87 20.39 18.07
N ALA A 335 2.27 21.63 17.77
CA ALA A 335 3.46 22.24 18.35
C ALA A 335 3.31 22.39 19.87
N GLN A 336 2.15 22.85 20.34
CA GLN A 336 1.84 22.97 21.76
C GLN A 336 1.84 21.60 22.46
N ALA A 337 1.22 20.57 21.87
CA ALA A 337 1.20 19.22 22.40
C ALA A 337 2.62 18.61 22.50
N ARG A 338 3.45 18.82 21.48
CA ARG A 338 4.87 18.40 21.50
C ARG A 338 5.66 19.13 22.59
N ALA A 339 5.43 20.44 22.78
CA ALA A 339 6.08 21.21 23.83
C ALA A 339 5.68 20.71 25.24
N GLN A 340 4.40 20.39 25.45
CA GLN A 340 3.91 19.83 26.72
C GLN A 340 4.52 18.45 27.00
N LYS A 341 4.58 17.55 26.00
CA LYS A 341 5.23 16.23 26.14
C LYS A 341 6.71 16.37 26.50
N ARG A 342 7.44 17.33 25.90
CA ARG A 342 8.84 17.62 26.23
C ARG A 342 9.01 18.12 27.67
N LYS A 343 8.10 19.00 28.16
CA LYS A 343 8.11 19.47 29.55
C LYS A 343 7.88 18.33 30.55
N LYS A 344 6.89 17.47 30.30
CA LYS A 344 6.62 16.28 31.14
C LYS A 344 7.80 15.32 31.21
N LYS A 345 8.48 15.07 30.08
CA LYS A 345 9.67 14.21 30.04
C LYS A 345 10.83 14.78 30.88
N LYS A 346 11.05 16.10 30.85
CA LYS A 346 12.07 16.76 31.67
C LYS A 346 11.77 16.70 33.17
N TYR A 347 10.51 16.89 33.56
CA TYR A 347 10.10 16.79 34.96
C TYR A 347 10.30 15.37 35.50
N ASN A 348 9.86 14.36 34.75
CA ASN A 348 10.02 12.96 35.16
C ASN A 348 11.50 12.51 35.19
N SER A 349 12.39 13.13 34.41
CA SER A 349 13.81 12.81 34.44
C SER A 349 14.61 13.45 35.58
N HIS A 350 14.01 14.32 36.40
CA HIS A 350 14.66 14.93 37.57
C HIS A 350 14.08 14.46 38.91
N GLY A 351 13.00 13.68 38.89
CA GLY A 351 12.35 13.14 40.09
C GLY A 351 12.84 11.77 40.55
N SER A 352 13.83 11.15 39.91
CA SER A 352 14.33 9.80 40.28
C SER A 352 15.78 9.79 40.82
N SER A 353 16.28 10.90 41.34
CA SER A 353 17.63 11.01 41.94
C SER A 353 17.59 11.28 43.45
N SER A 354 16.67 10.64 44.17
CA SER A 354 16.55 10.64 45.63
C SER A 354 15.82 9.34 45.98
N SER A 355 16.29 8.42 46.82
CA SER A 355 17.34 8.43 47.84
C SER A 355 17.66 6.96 48.21
N ASP A 356 18.61 6.75 49.12
CA ASP A 356 18.79 5.54 49.95
C ASP A 356 19.91 4.57 49.53
N ASP A 357 21.13 5.11 49.54
CA ASP A 357 22.32 4.36 49.97
C ASP A 357 22.46 4.52 51.50
N HIS A 358 21.62 3.81 52.25
CA HIS A 358 21.86 3.56 53.67
C HIS A 358 22.19 2.09 53.85
N GLY A 359 23.49 1.83 54.02
CA GLY A 359 24.02 0.52 54.31
C GLY A 359 23.36 -0.14 55.53
N GLN A 360 22.97 -1.39 55.35
CA GLN A 360 22.90 -2.36 56.43
C GLN A 360 23.91 -3.47 56.17
N PRO A 361 24.89 -3.68 57.08
CA PRO A 361 25.81 -4.81 57.00
C PRO A 361 25.12 -6.06 57.55
N HIS A 362 24.85 -7.04 56.69
CA HIS A 362 24.55 -8.40 57.12
C HIS A 362 25.85 -9.20 57.20
N SER A 363 26.30 -9.40 58.44
CA SER A 363 27.23 -10.44 58.84
C SER A 363 26.50 -11.78 58.94
N GLY A 364 27.17 -12.88 58.59
CA GLY A 364 26.69 -14.23 58.93
C GLY A 364 27.14 -15.30 57.94
N ASP A 365 28.23 -15.97 58.29
CA ASP A 365 28.78 -17.19 57.70
C ASP A 365 27.73 -18.29 57.41
N LYS A 366 27.97 -19.13 56.38
CA LYS A 366 28.44 -20.52 56.55
C LYS A 366 28.32 -21.41 55.28
N ASP A 367 29.42 -22.12 55.05
CA ASP A 367 29.56 -23.52 54.62
C ASP A 367 29.47 -23.97 53.13
N HIS A 368 30.59 -24.57 52.71
CA HIS A 368 30.78 -25.73 51.79
C HIS A 368 31.10 -25.49 50.28
N PRO A 369 31.77 -26.44 49.58
CA PRO A 369 33.22 -26.74 49.61
C PRO A 369 33.82 -26.80 48.15
N PRO A 370 35.10 -27.18 47.94
CA PRO A 370 35.89 -26.71 46.79
C PRO A 370 35.88 -27.65 45.57
N SER A 371 35.96 -27.07 44.36
CA SER A 371 36.29 -27.82 43.13
C SER A 371 37.78 -27.68 42.78
N ILE A 372 38.37 -28.84 42.57
CA ILE A 372 39.78 -29.14 42.34
C ILE A 372 40.22 -28.78 40.90
N SER A 373 41.36 -28.11 40.86
CA SER A 373 42.53 -28.11 39.97
C SER A 373 42.51 -28.48 38.46
N PRO A 374 43.45 -27.86 37.69
CA PRO A 374 43.67 -28.07 36.26
C PRO A 374 44.73 -29.13 35.96
N SER A 375 44.68 -29.70 34.76
CA SER A 375 45.73 -30.56 34.20
C SER A 375 46.46 -29.88 33.04
N GLN A 376 47.78 -29.96 33.16
CA GLN A 376 48.85 -29.57 32.25
C GLN A 376 48.77 -30.25 30.88
N VAL A 377 49.37 -29.67 29.83
CA VAL A 377 50.46 -30.29 29.00
C VAL A 377 51.24 -29.16 28.29
N SER A 378 52.57 -29.32 28.30
CA SER A 378 53.64 -28.44 27.83
C SER A 378 54.26 -28.87 26.50
N HIS A 379 54.85 -27.89 25.77
CA HIS A 379 55.97 -27.98 24.80
C HIS A 379 55.77 -28.84 23.52
N SER A 380 56.32 -28.57 22.33
CA SER A 380 57.41 -27.73 21.80
C SER A 380 57.36 -27.74 20.25
N GLY A 381 58.09 -26.84 19.59
CA GLY A 381 58.70 -27.12 18.27
C GLY A 381 58.15 -26.36 17.05
N LYS A 382 58.91 -25.37 16.56
CA LYS A 382 58.93 -24.97 15.14
C LYS A 382 59.94 -25.87 14.40
N PRO A 383 59.78 -26.11 13.08
CA PRO A 383 60.60 -25.36 12.13
C PRO A 383 59.95 -25.03 10.76
N ASN A 384 60.68 -24.16 10.04
CA ASN A 384 60.60 -23.64 8.66
C ASN A 384 59.77 -24.36 7.58
N GLY A 385 59.05 -23.53 6.81
CA GLY A 385 59.29 -23.27 5.38
C GLY A 385 58.82 -24.30 4.35
N GLN A 386 57.85 -23.91 3.51
CA GLN A 386 57.91 -24.02 2.04
C GLN A 386 56.65 -23.46 1.37
N GLU A 387 56.87 -22.90 0.18
CA GLU A 387 55.89 -22.39 -0.77
C GLU A 387 54.91 -23.46 -1.23
N ALA A 388 53.64 -23.11 -1.40
CA ALA A 388 52.75 -23.74 -2.37
C ALA A 388 51.70 -22.74 -2.84
N THR A 389 51.72 -22.51 -4.15
CA THR A 389 50.74 -21.76 -4.92
C THR A 389 49.41 -22.51 -4.96
N HIS A 390 48.30 -21.84 -4.64
CA HIS A 390 46.97 -22.31 -5.04
C HIS A 390 46.04 -21.16 -5.42
N LYS A 391 45.72 -21.15 -6.71
CA LYS A 391 44.63 -20.42 -7.37
C LYS A 391 43.28 -20.94 -6.84
N GLY A 392 42.29 -20.06 -6.68
CA GLY A 392 40.88 -20.50 -6.59
C GLY A 392 39.91 -19.52 -5.94
N HIS A 393 39.08 -18.89 -6.78
CA HIS A 393 37.77 -18.30 -6.49
C HIS A 393 37.67 -17.09 -5.55
N ARG A 394 37.93 -15.93 -6.16
CA ARG A 394 37.50 -14.61 -5.69
C ARG A 394 35.98 -14.48 -5.87
N LYS A 395 35.26 -14.27 -4.76
CA LYS A 395 33.88 -13.76 -4.74
C LYS A 395 33.86 -12.41 -5.48
N GLN A 396 32.97 -12.24 -6.45
CA GLN A 396 32.73 -10.94 -7.07
C GLN A 396 31.81 -10.09 -6.20
N PRO A 397 32.18 -8.84 -5.89
CA PRO A 397 31.24 -7.80 -5.48
C PRO A 397 30.71 -7.11 -6.75
N TRP A 398 29.38 -7.08 -6.93
CA TRP A 398 28.79 -6.29 -8.02
C TRP A 398 28.58 -4.85 -7.59
N ASN A 399 29.10 -3.99 -8.47
CA ASN A 399 29.41 -2.59 -8.29
C ASN A 399 28.23 -1.71 -8.68
N ASN A 400 28.13 -0.57 -7.99
CA ASN A 400 27.37 0.60 -8.41
C ASN A 400 27.94 1.15 -9.72
N SER A 401 27.13 1.19 -10.79
CA SER A 401 27.36 2.10 -11.92
C SER A 401 26.06 2.36 -12.70
N TRP A 402 25.22 3.24 -12.17
CA TRP A 402 24.33 4.03 -13.02
C TRP A 402 24.97 5.42 -13.14
N ARG A 403 25.77 5.59 -14.20
CA ARG A 403 26.18 6.90 -14.69
C ARG A 403 25.37 7.21 -15.93
N GLU A 404 24.92 8.45 -15.95
CA GLU A 404 24.28 9.21 -17.02
C GLU A 404 24.80 8.83 -18.41
N SER A 405 23.87 8.68 -19.35
CA SER A 405 24.17 8.81 -20.78
C SER A 405 23.53 10.09 -21.30
N PRO A 406 24.19 10.79 -22.24
CA PRO A 406 23.90 12.16 -22.58
C PRO A 406 22.76 12.27 -23.59
N GLU A 407 22.10 13.42 -23.52
CA GLU A 407 21.27 13.98 -24.58
C GLU A 407 21.96 13.87 -25.93
N ASN A 408 21.26 13.35 -26.93
CA ASN A 408 21.45 13.75 -28.32
C ASN A 408 20.14 13.59 -29.07
N GLY A 409 19.62 14.73 -29.51
CA GLY A 409 18.42 14.82 -30.33
C GLY A 409 18.63 14.24 -31.72
N SER A 410 17.54 13.74 -32.29
CA SER A 410 17.34 13.81 -33.73
C SER A 410 15.86 14.00 -34.00
N SER A 411 15.56 15.15 -34.60
CA SER A 411 14.27 15.47 -35.17
C SER A 411 14.00 14.54 -36.34
N SER A 412 12.86 13.86 -36.36
CA SER A 412 12.27 13.39 -37.61
C SER A 412 10.83 13.87 -37.69
N ARG A 413 10.61 14.68 -38.74
CA ARG A 413 9.32 15.21 -39.17
C ARG A 413 8.42 14.05 -39.54
N PHE A 414 7.23 13.96 -38.95
CA PHE A 414 6.18 13.10 -39.46
C PHE A 414 5.29 13.90 -40.41
N ASP A 415 5.42 13.55 -41.68
CA ASP A 415 4.67 14.11 -42.79
C ASP A 415 3.19 13.75 -42.71
N LYS A 416 2.35 14.77 -42.93
CA LYS A 416 0.94 14.65 -43.27
C LYS A 416 0.80 13.94 -44.61
N ARG A 417 0.21 12.74 -44.63
CA ARG A 417 -0.42 12.19 -45.84
C ARG A 417 -1.94 12.24 -45.71
N ARG A 418 -2.51 13.10 -46.54
CA ARG A 418 -3.91 13.06 -47.00
C ARG A 418 -4.16 11.71 -47.69
N GLY A 419 -5.21 11.03 -47.28
CA GLY A 419 -5.81 9.91 -48.00
C GLY A 419 -7.30 10.19 -48.16
N SER A 420 -7.67 10.70 -49.32
CA SER A 420 -9.04 10.80 -49.82
C SER A 420 -9.44 9.46 -50.44
N GLY A 421 -10.67 9.01 -50.28
CA GLY A 421 -11.24 8.01 -51.20
C GLY A 421 -12.38 7.15 -50.66
N GLY A 422 -13.57 7.37 -51.22
CA GLY A 422 -14.65 6.39 -51.46
C GLY A 422 -15.41 5.90 -50.21
N GLY A 423 -16.70 6.15 -50.02
CA GLY A 423 -17.78 6.13 -51.02
C GLY A 423 -18.35 4.72 -51.11
N HIS A 424 -19.29 4.36 -50.22
CA HIS A 424 -20.24 3.30 -50.50
C HIS A 424 -21.62 3.63 -49.93
N SER A 425 -22.59 3.46 -50.81
CA SER A 425 -24.02 3.68 -50.75
C SER A 425 -24.73 2.89 -49.65
N SER A 426 -25.54 3.57 -48.84
CA SER A 426 -26.69 2.99 -48.16
C SER A 426 -27.94 3.26 -49.00
N ARG A 427 -28.53 2.17 -49.50
CA ARG A 427 -29.88 2.14 -50.10
C ARG A 427 -30.87 1.71 -49.02
N ASP A 428 -31.89 2.55 -48.87
CA ASP A 428 -33.30 2.28 -48.58
C ASP A 428 -33.74 0.93 -47.99
N GLY A 429 -34.49 1.06 -46.90
CA GLY A 429 -35.90 0.66 -46.92
C GLY A 429 -36.25 -0.62 -46.18
N SER A 430 -36.92 -0.49 -45.03
CA SER A 430 -38.33 -0.90 -44.90
C SER A 430 -38.88 -0.59 -43.51
N ASP A 431 -40.03 0.08 -43.54
CA ASP A 431 -40.95 0.31 -42.45
C ASP A 431 -41.76 -0.94 -42.09
N HIS A 432 -42.14 -0.97 -40.81
CA HIS A 432 -43.47 -1.27 -40.26
C HIS A 432 -44.11 -2.68 -40.33
N SER A 433 -44.53 -3.08 -39.11
CA SER A 433 -45.80 -3.71 -38.75
C SER A 433 -45.98 -5.21 -38.99
N SER A 434 -45.86 -5.99 -37.90
CA SER A 434 -46.98 -6.60 -37.15
C SER A 434 -46.46 -7.32 -35.91
#